data_AF-X1N3J6-F1
#
_entry.id   AF-X1N3J6-F1
#
_cell.length_a   1.000
_cell.length_b   1.000
_cell.length_c   1.000
_cell.angle_alpha   90.00
_cell.angle_beta   90.00
_cell.angle_gamma   90.00
#
_symmetry.space_group_name_H-M   'P 1'
#
loop_
_entity.id
_entity.type
_entity.pdbx_description
1 polymer ?
#
loop_
_entity_poly.entity_id
_entity_poly.type
_entity_poly.pdbx_seq_one_letter_code
_entity_poly.pdbx_strand_id
1 'polypeptide(L)'
;YFIEKRAQLMAEINNSNLSAKRVEQSKLKIKTLNKLKKQKEAKERNRLYRQNKDILDKLKSVEKKIKVLEKNKAATENQLCDPTVLKDSKKIQTLMIDLKKYYHELSTLTKTHENLILEIKELY
;
A
#
# COMPACT_ATOMS: atom_id res chain seq x y z
N TYR A 1 -23.13 70.63 -15.05
CA TYR A 1 -21.70 70.43 -14.75
C TYR A 1 -21.41 69.62 -13.48
N PHE A 2 -21.92 69.98 -12.29
CA PHE A 2 -21.61 69.23 -11.05
C PHE A 2 -22.25 67.82 -10.97
N ILE A 3 -23.49 67.68 -11.46
CA ILE A 3 -24.24 66.41 -11.43
C ILE A 3 -23.58 65.36 -12.35
N GLU A 4 -23.12 65.77 -13.53
CA GLU A 4 -22.43 64.90 -14.49
C GLU A 4 -21.08 64.42 -13.95
N LYS A 5 -20.28 65.32 -13.36
CA LYS A 5 -19.00 64.93 -12.72
C LYS A 5 -19.21 63.95 -11.57
N ARG A 6 -20.26 64.13 -10.76
CA ARG A 6 -20.59 63.20 -9.67
C ARG A 6 -21.03 61.84 -10.21
N ALA A 7 -21.82 61.80 -11.29
CA ALA A 7 -22.22 60.56 -11.95
C ALA A 7 -21.00 59.81 -12.52
N GLN A 8 -20.05 60.53 -13.11
CA GLN A 8 -18.81 59.97 -13.66
C GLN A 8 -17.93 59.36 -12.57
N LEU A 9 -17.75 60.05 -11.43
CA LEU A 9 -17.00 59.53 -10.29
C LEU A 9 -17.63 58.24 -9.72
N MET A 10 -18.96 58.20 -9.63
CA MET A 10 -19.69 57.02 -9.16
C MET A 10 -19.59 55.86 -10.15
N ALA A 11 -19.56 56.12 -11.46
CA ALA A 11 -19.34 55.11 -12.48
C ALA A 11 -17.91 54.55 -12.43
N GLU A 12 -16.89 55.37 -12.21
CA GLU A 12 -15.50 54.93 -12.02
C GLU A 12 -15.32 54.09 -10.75
N ILE A 13 -15.92 54.50 -9.63
CA ILE A 13 -15.90 53.74 -8.38
C ILE A 13 -16.63 52.39 -8.54
N ASN A 14 -17.75 52.36 -9.26
CA ASN A 14 -18.46 51.11 -9.54
C ASN A 14 -17.66 50.20 -10.48
N ASN A 15 -17.02 50.74 -11.50
CA ASN A 15 -16.16 49.96 -12.41
C ASN A 15 -14.92 49.42 -11.71
N SER A 16 -14.29 50.19 -10.82
CA SER A 16 -13.14 49.73 -10.03
C SER A 16 -13.54 48.65 -9.02
N ASN A 17 -14.71 48.78 -8.37
CA ASN A 17 -15.26 47.76 -7.48
C ASN A 17 -15.67 46.48 -8.23
N LEU A 18 -16.25 46.59 -9.42
CA LEU A 18 -16.58 45.45 -10.29
C LEU A 18 -15.30 44.72 -10.75
N SER A 19 -14.26 45.48 -11.11
CA SER A 19 -12.93 44.97 -11.42
C SER A 19 -12.32 44.20 -10.25
N ALA A 20 -12.30 44.80 -9.05
CA ALA A 20 -11.76 44.17 -7.84
C ALA A 20 -12.52 42.86 -7.48
N LYS A 21 -13.86 42.89 -7.55
CA LYS A 21 -14.71 41.71 -7.29
C LYS A 21 -14.47 40.59 -8.30
N ARG A 22 -14.20 40.91 -9.57
CA ARG A 22 -13.87 39.93 -10.62
C ARG A 22 -12.51 39.28 -10.39
N VAL A 23 -11.52 40.04 -9.94
CA VAL A 23 -10.18 39.55 -9.56
C VAL A 23 -10.23 38.69 -8.29
N GLU A 24 -11.08 39.03 -7.33
CA GLU A 24 -11.24 38.23 -6.11
C GLU A 24 -11.97 36.90 -6.39
N GLN A 25 -13.01 36.93 -7.23
CA GLN A 25 -13.69 35.72 -7.68
C GLN A 25 -12.78 34.80 -8.52
N SER A 26 -11.89 35.35 -9.35
CA SER A 26 -10.93 34.54 -10.10
C SER A 26 -9.89 33.89 -9.19
N LYS A 27 -9.37 34.63 -8.18
CA LYS A 27 -8.49 34.08 -7.13
C LYS A 27 -9.15 32.95 -6.33
N LEU A 28 -10.42 33.10 -5.96
CA LEU A 28 -11.18 32.05 -5.26
C LEU A 28 -11.39 30.81 -6.14
N LYS A 29 -11.70 30.98 -7.43
CA LYS A 29 -11.81 29.88 -8.40
C LYS A 29 -10.47 29.14 -8.57
N ILE A 30 -9.36 29.86 -8.69
CA ILE A 30 -8.01 29.27 -8.78
C ILE A 30 -7.65 28.52 -7.49
N LYS A 31 -7.94 29.08 -6.31
CA LYS A 31 -7.72 28.40 -5.01
C LYS A 31 -8.54 27.11 -4.90
N THR A 32 -9.77 27.13 -5.39
CA THR A 32 -10.67 25.96 -5.40
C THR A 32 -10.19 24.89 -6.38
N LEU A 33 -9.77 25.29 -7.58
CA LEU A 33 -9.19 24.39 -8.59
C LEU A 33 -7.88 23.76 -8.11
N ASN A 34 -7.01 24.52 -7.44
CA ASN A 34 -5.80 24.00 -6.81
C ASN A 34 -6.12 23.02 -5.67
N LYS A 35 -7.16 23.30 -4.85
CA LYS A 35 -7.62 22.36 -3.82
C LYS A 35 -8.11 21.04 -4.43
N LEU A 36 -8.87 21.11 -5.53
CA LEU A 36 -9.36 19.93 -6.24
C LEU A 36 -8.21 19.11 -6.85
N LYS A 37 -7.20 19.77 -7.44
CA LYS A 37 -5.98 19.10 -7.94
C LYS A 37 -5.25 18.35 -6.82
N LYS A 38 -4.98 19.03 -5.69
CA LYS A 38 -4.35 18.41 -4.51
C LYS A 38 -5.16 17.25 -3.95
N GLN A 39 -6.49 17.34 -3.96
CA GLN A 39 -7.35 16.22 -3.55
C GLN A 39 -7.25 15.03 -4.49
N LYS A 40 -7.20 15.25 -5.81
CA LYS A 40 -7.02 14.16 -6.79
C LYS A 40 -5.66 13.49 -6.61
N GLU A 41 -4.58 14.26 -6.52
CA GLU A 41 -3.23 13.74 -6.26
C GLU A 41 -3.15 12.95 -4.95
N ALA A 42 -3.76 13.47 -3.87
CA ALA A 42 -3.82 12.74 -2.60
C ALA A 42 -4.62 11.43 -2.71
N LYS A 43 -5.73 11.41 -3.46
CA LYS A 43 -6.52 10.19 -3.69
C LYS A 43 -5.74 9.14 -4.48
N GLU A 44 -5.04 9.54 -5.54
CA GLU A 44 -4.21 8.61 -6.31
C GLU A 44 -3.05 8.05 -5.47
N ARG A 45 -2.34 8.90 -4.72
CA ARG A 45 -1.29 8.43 -3.79
C ARG A 45 -1.85 7.48 -2.73
N ASN A 46 -3.00 7.81 -2.15
CA ASN A 46 -3.63 6.95 -1.14
C ASN A 46 -4.09 5.61 -1.73
N ARG A 47 -4.55 5.60 -2.98
CA ARG A 47 -4.95 4.39 -3.70
C ARG A 47 -3.75 3.47 -3.90
N LEU A 48 -2.66 4.00 -4.45
CA LEU A 48 -1.41 3.24 -4.66
C LEU A 48 -0.85 2.74 -3.33
N TYR A 49 -0.84 3.58 -2.29
CA TYR A 49 -0.39 3.18 -0.96
C TYR A 49 -1.20 1.99 -0.40
N ARG A 50 -2.53 2.00 -0.55
CA ARG A 50 -3.38 0.89 -0.07
C ARG A 50 -3.08 -0.41 -0.80
N GLN A 51 -2.97 -0.35 -2.14
CA GLN A 51 -2.66 -1.53 -2.95
C GLN A 51 -1.29 -2.11 -2.57
N ASN A 52 -0.27 -1.25 -2.45
CA ASN A 52 1.09 -1.68 -2.10
C ASN A 52 1.15 -2.21 -0.66
N LYS A 53 0.39 -1.62 0.25
CA LYS A 53 0.33 -2.07 1.65
C LYS A 53 -0.24 -3.47 1.76
N ASP A 54 -1.33 -3.77 1.06
CA ASP A 54 -1.96 -5.09 1.11
C ASP A 54 -1.01 -6.19 0.60
N ILE A 55 -0.26 -5.90 -0.47
CA ILE A 55 0.74 -6.83 -1.03
C ILE A 55 1.91 -7.02 -0.06
N LEU A 56 2.40 -5.93 0.54
CA LEU A 56 3.48 -5.99 1.52
C LEU A 56 3.08 -6.76 2.80
N ASP A 57 1.85 -6.56 3.27
CA ASP A 57 1.32 -7.29 4.43
C ASP A 57 1.18 -8.79 4.14
N LYS A 58 0.74 -9.16 2.93
CA LYS A 58 0.73 -10.56 2.46
C LYS A 58 2.14 -11.13 2.42
N LEU A 59 3.11 -10.41 1.84
CA LEU A 59 4.51 -10.83 1.76
C LEU A 59 5.08 -11.11 3.16
N LYS A 60 4.90 -10.17 4.09
CA LYS A 60 5.33 -10.32 5.49
C LYS A 60 4.66 -11.51 6.19
N SER A 61 3.40 -11.79 5.87
CA SER A 61 2.72 -12.98 6.40
C SER A 61 3.32 -14.27 5.84
N VAL A 62 3.67 -14.30 4.54
CA VAL A 62 4.29 -15.47 3.89
C VAL A 62 5.68 -15.72 4.47
N GLU A 63 6.52 -14.68 4.59
CA GLU A 63 7.86 -14.78 5.21
C GLU A 63 7.81 -15.32 6.64
N LYS A 64 6.86 -14.85 7.46
CA LYS A 64 6.66 -15.37 8.81
C LYS A 64 6.30 -16.86 8.81
N LYS A 65 5.42 -17.29 7.89
CA LYS A 65 5.04 -18.71 7.76
C LYS A 65 6.24 -19.56 7.35
N ILE A 66 7.03 -19.12 6.37
CA ILE A 66 8.25 -19.79 5.94
C ILE A 66 9.20 -19.97 7.13
N LYS A 67 9.48 -18.90 7.87
CA LYS A 67 10.37 -18.95 9.04
C LYS A 67 9.92 -19.96 10.11
N VAL A 68 8.62 -20.04 10.37
CA VAL A 68 8.05 -21.02 11.32
C VAL A 68 8.21 -22.44 10.78
N LEU A 69 7.91 -22.67 9.51
CA LEU A 69 8.04 -23.98 8.87
C LEU A 69 9.49 -24.46 8.81
N GLU A 70 10.43 -23.58 8.50
CA GLU A 70 11.87 -23.89 8.54
C GLU A 70 12.32 -24.30 9.94
N LYS A 71 11.86 -23.58 10.98
CA LYS A 71 12.16 -23.94 12.37
C LYS A 71 11.59 -25.31 12.74
N ASN A 72 10.35 -25.58 12.33
CA ASN A 72 9.70 -26.87 12.60
C ASN A 72 10.39 -28.01 11.85
N LYS A 73 10.74 -27.79 10.58
CA LYS A 73 11.52 -28.72 9.78
C LYS A 73 12.86 -29.05 10.45
N ALA A 74 13.62 -28.04 10.86
CA ALA A 74 14.90 -28.25 11.55
C ALA A 74 14.71 -29.00 12.88
N ALA A 75 13.65 -28.73 13.63
CA ALA A 75 13.33 -29.47 14.86
C ALA A 75 13.01 -30.95 14.57
N THR A 76 12.23 -31.24 13.51
CA THR A 76 11.92 -32.61 13.07
C THR A 76 13.18 -33.33 12.57
N GLU A 77 14.06 -32.66 11.83
CA GLU A 77 15.34 -33.21 11.39
C GLU A 77 16.23 -33.56 12.59
N ASN A 78 16.32 -32.67 13.58
CA ASN A 78 17.06 -32.94 14.82
C ASN A 78 16.47 -34.14 15.59
N GLN A 79 15.15 -34.30 15.62
CA GLN A 79 14.50 -35.45 16.25
C GLN A 79 14.80 -36.76 15.50
N LEU A 80 14.91 -36.72 14.16
CA LEU A 80 15.30 -37.89 13.37
C LEU A 80 16.77 -38.27 13.55
N CYS A 81 17.62 -37.36 14.03
CA CYS A 81 19.00 -37.66 14.43
C CYS A 81 19.12 -38.23 15.85
N ASP A 82 18.04 -38.24 16.65
CA ASP A 82 18.07 -38.74 18.02
C ASP A 82 18.01 -40.28 18.07
N PRO A 83 19.01 -40.96 18.66
CA PRO A 83 19.03 -42.42 18.77
C PRO A 83 17.86 -43.01 19.57
N THR A 84 17.20 -42.22 20.43
CA THR A 84 16.00 -42.66 21.16
C THR A 84 14.77 -42.70 20.26
N VAL A 85 14.67 -41.77 19.31
CA VAL A 85 13.59 -41.71 18.32
C VAL A 85 13.80 -42.78 17.24
N LEU A 86 15.06 -43.04 16.87
CA LEU A 86 15.43 -44.09 15.90
C LEU A 86 15.07 -45.51 16.35
N LYS A 87 14.84 -45.73 17.65
CA LYS A 87 14.36 -47.03 18.17
C LYS A 87 12.87 -47.25 17.96
N ASP A 88 12.10 -46.19 17.69
CA ASP A 88 10.65 -46.25 17.51
C ASP A 88 10.27 -46.00 16.05
N SER A 89 10.06 -47.09 15.32
CA SER A 89 9.68 -47.07 13.90
C SER A 89 8.40 -46.27 13.62
N LYS A 90 7.42 -46.26 14.54
CA LYS A 90 6.18 -45.50 14.35
C LYS A 90 6.46 -44.00 14.41
N LYS A 91 7.29 -43.56 15.36
CA LYS A 91 7.69 -42.14 15.46
C LYS A 91 8.48 -41.67 14.25
N ILE A 92 9.38 -42.50 13.72
CA ILE A 92 10.13 -42.17 12.50
C ILE A 92 9.17 -41.96 11.32
N GLN A 93 8.21 -42.86 11.11
CA GLN A 93 7.25 -42.73 10.02
C GLN A 93 6.43 -41.44 10.14
N THR A 94 5.95 -41.10 11.34
CA THR A 94 5.23 -39.84 11.55
C THR A 94 6.10 -38.63 11.23
N LEU A 95 7.35 -38.62 11.72
CA LEU A 95 8.28 -37.51 11.48
C LEU A 95 8.63 -37.37 9.99
N MET A 96 8.80 -38.47 9.25
CA MET A 96 9.04 -38.43 7.81
C MET A 96 7.83 -37.90 7.02
N ILE A 97 6.61 -38.24 7.44
CA ILE A 97 5.37 -37.69 6.84
C ILE A 97 5.31 -36.18 7.08
N ASP A 98 5.56 -35.73 8.30
CA ASP A 98 5.59 -34.31 8.66
C ASP A 98 6.67 -33.56 7.86
N LEU A 99 7.85 -34.16 7.70
CA LEU A 99 8.95 -33.60 6.92
C LEU A 99 8.56 -33.44 5.43
N LYS A 100 7.91 -34.45 4.85
CA LYS A 100 7.37 -34.36 3.47
C LYS A 100 6.33 -33.24 3.35
N LYS A 101 5.45 -33.10 4.35
CA LYS A 101 4.46 -32.03 4.39
C LYS A 101 5.13 -30.66 4.46
N TYR A 102 6.12 -30.47 5.33
CA TYR A 102 6.87 -29.22 5.43
C TYR A 102 7.59 -28.87 4.12
N TYR A 103 8.19 -29.84 3.43
CA TYR A 103 8.79 -29.59 2.11
C TYR A 103 7.77 -29.12 1.08
N HIS A 104 6.59 -29.74 1.05
CA HIS A 104 5.54 -29.34 0.12
C HIS A 104 5.01 -27.93 0.45
N GLU A 105 4.72 -27.65 1.72
CA GLU A 105 4.28 -26.33 2.18
C GLU A 105 5.33 -25.26 1.92
N LEU A 106 6.62 -25.53 2.17
CA LEU A 106 7.70 -24.59 1.85
C LEU A 106 7.78 -24.35 0.35
N SER A 107 7.74 -25.39 -0.49
CA SER A 107 7.77 -25.21 -1.95
C SER A 107 6.62 -24.35 -2.47
N THR A 108 5.41 -24.56 -1.95
CA THR A 108 4.25 -23.73 -2.33
C THR A 108 4.40 -22.30 -1.84
N LEU A 109 4.84 -22.09 -0.59
CA LEU A 109 5.04 -20.76 -0.03
C LEU A 109 6.16 -19.98 -0.74
N THR A 110 7.26 -20.63 -1.09
CA THR A 110 8.35 -20.01 -1.87
C THR A 110 7.85 -19.53 -3.24
N LYS A 111 7.05 -20.35 -3.94
CA LYS A 111 6.41 -19.92 -5.20
C LYS A 111 5.48 -18.72 -4.99
N THR A 112 4.66 -18.73 -3.93
CA THR A 112 3.80 -17.58 -3.63
C THR A 112 4.60 -16.32 -3.30
N HIS A 113 5.72 -16.47 -2.59
CA HIS A 113 6.62 -15.38 -2.25
C HIS A 113 7.26 -14.78 -3.51
N GLU A 114 7.76 -15.62 -4.43
CA GLU A 114 8.29 -15.19 -5.72
C GLU A 114 7.24 -14.44 -6.56
N ASN A 115 6.01 -14.96 -6.62
CA ASN A 115 4.91 -14.29 -7.33
C ASN A 115 4.58 -12.93 -6.72
N LEU A 116 4.52 -12.81 -5.39
CA LEU A 116 4.27 -11.53 -4.71
C LEU A 116 5.40 -10.53 -4.97
N ILE A 117 6.66 -10.98 -5.02
CA ILE A 117 7.79 -10.12 -5.38
C ILE A 117 7.67 -9.64 -6.83
N LEU A 118 7.24 -10.52 -7.75
CA LEU A 118 7.03 -10.14 -9.14
C LEU A 118 5.90 -9.11 -9.27
N GLU A 119 4.79 -9.32 -8.57
CA GLU A 119 3.66 -8.37 -8.53
C GLU A 119 4.09 -6.99 -8.01
N ILE A 120 4.96 -6.94 -6.98
CA ILE A 120 5.55 -5.67 -6.51
C ILE A 120 6.42 -5.03 -7.60
N LYS A 121 7.25 -5.81 -8.31
CA LYS A 121 8.11 -5.28 -9.37
C LYS A 121 7.33 -4.74 -10.56
N GLU A 122 6.17 -5.31 -10.89
CA GLU A 122 5.32 -4.81 -11.98
C GLU A 122 4.58 -3.52 -11.63
N LEU A 123 4.46 -3.20 -10.34
CA LEU A 123 3.80 -1.98 -9.85
C LEU A 123 4.73 -0.75 -9.81
N TYR A 124 6.05 -0.93 -9.92
CA TYR A 124 7.07 0.12 -9.88
C TYR A 124 7.81 0.25 -11.22
#